data_AF-A0A959PVM9-F1
#
_entry.id   AF-A0A959PVM9-F1
#
_cell.length_a   1.000
_cell.length_b   1.000
_cell.length_c   1.000
_cell.angle_alpha   90.00
_cell.angle_beta   90.00
_cell.angle_gamma   90.00
#
_symmetry.space_group_name_H-M   'P 1'
#
loop_
_entity.id
_entity.type
_entity.pdbx_description
1 polymer ?
#
loop_
_entity_poly.entity_id
_entity_poly.type
_entity_poly.pdbx_seq_one_letter_code
_entity_poly.pdbx_strand_id
1 'polypeptide(L)'
;ATGTITSTINVPSGGMITDVNIKALNGPHTYVGDLTFTLMSPQGTSVVLIQNQCGNSNTGFNINLDDQAGMALNCPLSSGDTEQPQNALSAFNGENPMGNWQLMINDNFAQDGGTLNGWTLEVCIQGGGGNCPQTLAVNDNPIGNGTYQAGNQLTSSGTIGMGNNVTFRAGNHVELQPNFTVTQTSIFEIRIEGCQ
;
A
#
# COMPACT_ATOMS: atom_id res chain seq x y z
N ALA A 1 -30.05 9.33 3.48
CA ALA A 1 -29.52 8.17 2.74
C ALA A 1 -28.22 7.80 3.41
N THR A 2 -27.95 6.50 3.59
CA THR A 2 -26.63 6.02 3.98
C THR A 2 -25.64 6.39 2.88
N GLY A 3 -24.50 6.95 3.25
CA GLY A 3 -23.48 7.43 2.33
C GLY A 3 -22.34 6.43 2.20
N THR A 4 -21.71 6.35 1.03
CA THR A 4 -20.42 5.66 0.90
C THR A 4 -19.49 6.53 0.11
N ILE A 5 -18.29 6.72 0.63
CA ILE A 5 -17.19 7.33 -0.09
C ILE A 5 -16.10 6.30 -0.33
N THR A 6 -15.43 6.42 -1.47
CA THR A 6 -14.27 5.62 -1.83
C THR A 6 -13.14 6.56 -2.20
N SER A 7 -12.02 6.45 -1.49
CA SER A 7 -10.77 7.13 -1.81
C SER A 7 -9.77 6.11 -2.33
N THR A 8 -9.06 6.43 -3.42
CA THR A 8 -8.13 5.51 -4.07
C THR A 8 -6.72 6.09 -4.06
N ILE A 9 -5.74 5.27 -3.65
CA ILE A 9 -4.31 5.55 -3.79
C ILE A 9 -3.73 4.53 -4.77
N ASN A 10 -3.00 5.00 -5.78
CA ASN A 10 -2.26 4.12 -6.69
C ASN A 10 -0.84 3.94 -6.17
N VAL A 11 -0.41 2.68 -6.01
CA VAL A 11 0.97 2.31 -5.72
C VAL A 11 1.62 1.89 -7.04
N PRO A 12 2.64 2.63 -7.54
CA PRO A 12 3.15 2.45 -8.91
C PRO A 12 4.14 1.30 -9.05
N SER A 13 4.67 0.76 -7.95
CA SER A 13 5.72 -0.25 -7.94
C SER A 13 5.32 -1.48 -7.14
N GLY A 14 5.77 -2.64 -7.59
CA GLY A 14 5.52 -3.92 -6.92
C GLY A 14 6.64 -4.35 -5.97
N GLY A 15 6.42 -5.50 -5.35
CA GLY A 15 7.28 -6.12 -4.35
C GLY A 15 6.48 -7.14 -3.54
N MET A 16 7.03 -7.63 -2.44
CA MET A 16 6.29 -8.46 -1.49
C MET A 16 5.99 -7.64 -0.24
N ILE A 17 4.73 -7.43 0.10
CA ILE A 17 4.33 -6.68 1.30
C ILE A 17 4.84 -7.41 2.56
N THR A 18 5.50 -6.66 3.44
CA THR A 18 5.89 -7.10 4.79
C THR A 18 5.11 -6.41 5.88
N ASP A 19 4.58 -5.21 5.59
CA ASP A 19 3.79 -4.42 6.54
C ASP A 19 2.90 -3.41 5.84
N VAL A 20 1.74 -3.10 6.43
CA VAL A 20 0.80 -2.07 5.93
C VAL A 20 0.27 -1.29 7.12
N ASN A 21 0.35 0.05 7.03
CA ASN A 21 -0.22 0.97 8.02
C ASN A 21 -1.11 2.02 7.35
N ILE A 22 -2.10 2.51 8.10
CA ILE A 22 -2.90 3.69 7.72
C ILE A 22 -2.52 4.83 8.64
N LYS A 23 -2.11 5.97 8.07
CA LYS A 23 -1.70 7.16 8.84
C LYS A 23 -2.58 8.35 8.51
N ALA A 24 -2.69 9.27 9.46
CA ALA A 24 -3.41 10.53 9.34
C ALA A 24 -4.84 10.36 8.77
N LEU A 25 -5.55 9.28 9.13
CA LEU A 25 -6.93 9.07 8.73
C LEU A 25 -7.81 10.02 9.54
N ASN A 26 -8.32 11.07 8.89
CA ASN A 26 -9.03 12.13 9.61
C ASN A 26 -10.19 12.75 8.83
N GLY A 27 -11.17 13.23 9.57
CA GLY A 27 -12.37 13.84 9.04
C GLY A 27 -13.43 14.13 10.10
N PRO A 28 -14.25 15.19 9.95
CA PRO A 28 -15.42 15.40 10.78
C PRO A 28 -16.53 14.39 10.43
N HIS A 29 -17.27 13.93 11.43
CA HIS A 29 -18.53 13.20 11.28
C HIS A 29 -19.42 13.50 12.50
N THR A 30 -20.74 13.50 12.33
CA THR A 30 -21.68 13.75 13.43
C THR A 30 -21.76 12.60 14.43
N TYR A 31 -21.67 11.35 13.96
CA TYR A 31 -21.58 10.17 14.81
C TYR A 31 -20.59 9.17 14.22
N VAL A 32 -19.40 9.05 14.81
CA VAL A 32 -18.36 8.15 14.28
C VAL A 32 -18.74 6.68 14.45
N GLY A 33 -19.67 6.38 15.37
CA GLY A 33 -20.20 5.02 15.59
C GLY A 33 -21.11 4.49 14.52
N ASP A 34 -21.42 5.29 13.50
CA ASP A 34 -22.17 4.84 12.34
C ASP A 34 -21.24 4.41 11.19
N LEU A 35 -19.94 4.70 11.31
CA LEU A 35 -18.98 4.50 10.26
C LEU A 35 -18.41 3.08 10.25
N THR A 36 -18.23 2.55 9.04
CA THR A 36 -17.41 1.37 8.76
C THR A 36 -16.32 1.72 7.77
N PHE A 37 -15.08 1.44 8.15
CA PHE A 37 -13.88 1.71 7.36
C PHE A 37 -13.34 0.38 6.84
N THR A 38 -13.11 0.30 5.52
CA THR A 38 -12.60 -0.91 4.86
C THR A 38 -11.45 -0.54 3.94
N LEU A 39 -10.33 -1.24 4.04
CA LEU A 39 -9.22 -1.15 3.09
C LEU A 39 -9.26 -2.35 2.15
N MET A 40 -9.13 -2.11 0.85
CA MET A 40 -9.04 -3.14 -0.17
C MET A 40 -7.73 -3.01 -0.96
N SER A 41 -7.02 -4.12 -1.12
CA SER A 41 -5.79 -4.21 -1.91
C SER A 41 -6.10 -4.33 -3.41
N PRO A 42 -5.10 -4.08 -4.29
CA PRO A 42 -5.25 -4.26 -5.74
C PRO A 42 -5.60 -5.69 -6.16
N GLN A 43 -5.28 -6.68 -5.32
CA GLN A 43 -5.56 -8.10 -5.57
C GLN A 43 -6.94 -8.53 -5.05
N GLY A 44 -7.69 -7.63 -4.42
CA GLY A 44 -9.05 -7.86 -3.96
C GLY A 44 -9.18 -8.33 -2.51
N THR A 45 -8.08 -8.44 -1.76
CA THR A 45 -8.14 -8.68 -0.32
C THR A 45 -8.76 -7.47 0.36
N SER A 46 -9.70 -7.70 1.28
CA SER A 46 -10.47 -6.66 1.94
C SER A 46 -10.43 -6.83 3.45
N VAL A 47 -10.04 -5.77 4.17
CA VAL A 47 -9.89 -5.76 5.63
C VAL A 47 -10.79 -4.66 6.21
N VAL A 48 -11.70 -5.05 7.09
CA VAL A 48 -12.50 -4.10 7.87
C VAL A 48 -11.63 -3.56 9.00
N LEU A 49 -11.34 -2.27 8.95
CA LEU A 49 -10.45 -1.56 9.86
C LEU A 49 -11.17 -1.17 11.15
N ILE A 50 -12.39 -0.63 11.03
CA ILE A 50 -13.23 -0.16 12.13
C ILE A 50 -14.68 -0.39 11.70
N GLN A 51 -15.53 -0.93 12.57
CA GLN A 51 -16.94 -1.14 12.28
C GLN A 51 -17.84 -0.73 13.45
N ASN A 52 -18.62 0.33 13.25
CA ASN A 52 -19.65 0.82 14.17
C ASN A 52 -19.15 0.99 15.62
N GLN A 53 -17.96 1.58 15.78
CA GLN A 53 -17.29 1.75 17.08
C GLN A 53 -17.58 3.12 17.69
N CYS A 54 -17.60 3.20 19.02
CA CYS A 54 -17.84 4.45 19.78
C CYS A 54 -19.29 4.95 19.85
N GLY A 55 -20.27 4.14 19.43
CA GLY A 55 -21.70 4.39 19.65
C GLY A 55 -22.11 5.84 19.32
N ASN A 56 -22.76 6.53 20.26
CA ASN A 56 -23.26 7.89 20.06
C ASN A 56 -22.18 8.99 20.19
N SER A 57 -20.90 8.65 20.01
CA SER A 57 -19.81 9.64 20.08
C SER A 57 -19.94 10.65 18.95
N ASN A 58 -20.22 11.90 19.32
CA ASN A 58 -20.29 13.03 18.40
C ASN A 58 -18.92 13.71 18.26
N THR A 59 -17.95 12.91 17.87
CA THR A 59 -16.61 13.34 17.50
C THR A 59 -16.36 12.93 16.06
N GLY A 60 -15.50 13.66 15.36
CA GLY A 60 -14.93 13.15 14.11
C GLY A 60 -13.98 11.98 14.38
N PHE A 61 -13.16 11.67 13.37
CA PHE A 61 -12.07 10.72 13.46
C PHE A 61 -10.74 11.41 13.15
N ASN A 62 -9.69 10.99 13.84
CA ASN A 62 -8.29 11.31 13.63
C ASN A 62 -7.49 10.18 14.28
N ILE A 63 -7.02 9.23 13.49
CA ILE A 63 -6.41 7.99 13.99
C ILE A 63 -5.37 7.45 13.01
N ASN A 64 -4.40 6.71 13.52
CA ASN A 64 -3.51 5.87 12.74
C ASN A 64 -3.77 4.40 13.10
N LEU A 65 -3.67 3.51 12.12
CA LEU A 65 -3.94 2.09 12.28
C LEU A 65 -2.72 1.27 11.86
N ASP A 66 -2.28 0.42 12.76
CA ASP A 66 -1.09 -0.44 12.67
C ASP A 66 -1.39 -1.67 13.55
N ASP A 67 -1.31 -2.88 13.01
CA ASP A 67 -1.67 -4.10 13.75
C ASP A 67 -0.59 -4.57 14.73
N GLN A 68 0.60 -3.96 14.67
CA GLN A 68 1.67 -4.08 15.66
C GLN A 68 1.63 -2.97 16.71
N ALA A 69 0.66 -2.05 16.66
CA ALA A 69 0.46 -1.00 17.66
C ALA A 69 0.29 -1.58 19.07
N GLY A 70 0.79 -0.87 20.08
CA GLY A 70 0.72 -1.30 21.48
C GLY A 70 -0.64 -1.08 22.16
N MET A 71 -1.58 -0.39 21.49
CA MET A 71 -2.90 -0.06 22.01
C MET A 71 -3.98 -0.62 21.09
N ALA A 72 -4.98 -1.29 21.66
CA ALA A 72 -6.18 -1.65 20.93
C ALA A 72 -7.01 -0.39 20.60
N LEU A 73 -7.83 -0.50 19.55
CA LEU A 73 -8.78 0.55 19.19
C LEU A 73 -9.60 1.02 20.41
N ASN A 74 -9.58 2.31 20.69
CA ASN A 74 -10.27 2.89 21.82
C ASN A 74 -11.03 4.16 21.44
N CYS A 75 -12.13 4.40 22.16
CA CYS A 75 -12.96 5.57 21.93
C CYS A 75 -12.53 6.73 22.83
N PRO A 76 -12.60 7.98 22.33
CA PRO A 76 -13.03 8.39 20.98
C PRO A 76 -11.95 8.22 19.90
N LEU A 77 -12.36 7.97 18.64
CA LEU A 77 -11.46 7.81 17.48
C LEU A 77 -10.77 9.11 17.01
N SER A 78 -10.74 10.14 17.85
CA SER A 78 -10.19 11.47 17.55
C SER A 78 -8.90 11.76 18.31
N SER A 79 -8.24 10.73 18.85
CA SER A 79 -7.02 10.85 19.67
C SER A 79 -5.81 11.31 18.86
N GLY A 80 -5.74 10.93 17.59
CA GLY A 80 -4.53 11.05 16.75
C GLY A 80 -3.49 9.97 17.04
N ASP A 81 -3.81 9.01 17.91
CA ASP A 81 -2.90 7.94 18.33
C ASP A 81 -2.76 6.86 17.23
N THR A 82 -1.84 5.94 17.46
CA THR A 82 -1.69 4.72 16.64
C THR A 82 -2.28 3.56 17.41
N GLU A 83 -3.30 2.94 16.83
CA GLU A 83 -4.13 1.91 17.47
C GLU A 83 -4.28 0.69 16.56
N GLN A 84 -4.54 -0.47 17.15
CA GLN A 84 -4.77 -1.69 16.37
C GLN A 84 -6.13 -1.64 15.67
N PRO A 85 -6.21 -1.94 14.36
CA PRO A 85 -7.48 -2.08 13.67
C PRO A 85 -8.26 -3.30 14.17
N GLN A 86 -9.56 -3.35 13.88
CA GLN A 86 -10.44 -4.45 14.23
C GLN A 86 -10.00 -5.79 13.62
N ASN A 87 -9.49 -5.77 12.39
CA ASN A 87 -8.86 -6.90 11.74
C ASN A 87 -7.44 -6.53 11.31
N ALA A 88 -6.53 -7.49 11.45
CA ALA A 88 -5.10 -7.28 11.24
C ALA A 88 -4.76 -6.87 9.80
N LEU A 89 -3.93 -5.85 9.64
CA LEU A 89 -3.42 -5.37 8.35
C LEU A 89 -2.40 -6.35 7.75
N SER A 90 -1.77 -7.21 8.56
CA SER A 90 -0.95 -8.32 8.11
C SER A 90 -1.68 -9.34 7.20
N ALA A 91 -3.01 -9.24 7.04
CA ALA A 91 -3.74 -9.95 5.99
C ALA A 91 -3.25 -9.63 4.57
N PHE A 92 -2.60 -8.47 4.38
CA PHE A 92 -1.98 -8.08 3.11
C PHE A 92 -0.53 -8.58 2.97
N ASN A 93 0.08 -9.19 3.99
CA ASN A 93 1.47 -9.62 3.90
C ASN A 93 1.63 -10.75 2.85
N GLY A 94 2.70 -10.66 2.06
CA GLY A 94 2.95 -11.58 0.93
C GLY A 94 2.32 -11.16 -0.39
N GLU A 95 1.42 -10.17 -0.38
CA GLU A 95 0.82 -9.61 -1.59
C GLU A 95 1.78 -8.69 -2.37
N ASN A 96 1.44 -8.42 -3.63
CA ASN A 96 2.06 -7.36 -4.41
C ASN A 96 1.26 -6.06 -4.25
N PRO A 97 1.86 -4.95 -3.78
CA PRO A 97 1.10 -3.73 -3.53
C PRO A 97 0.77 -2.94 -4.79
N MET A 98 1.33 -3.30 -5.95
CA MET A 98 1.19 -2.54 -7.19
C MET A 98 -0.28 -2.45 -7.63
N GLY A 99 -0.76 -1.24 -7.83
CA GLY A 99 -2.11 -0.96 -8.30
C GLY A 99 -2.93 -0.10 -7.33
N ASN A 100 -4.25 -0.18 -7.46
CA ASN A 100 -5.16 0.69 -6.74
C ASN A 100 -5.55 0.08 -5.39
N TRP A 101 -5.21 0.79 -4.33
CA TRP A 101 -5.72 0.57 -2.98
C TRP A 101 -6.93 1.46 -2.75
N GLN A 102 -7.98 0.90 -2.16
CA GLN A 102 -9.23 1.62 -1.93
C GLN A 102 -9.56 1.65 -0.45
N LEU A 103 -9.68 2.85 0.12
CA LEU A 103 -10.32 3.08 1.40
C LEU A 103 -11.80 3.39 1.15
N MET A 104 -12.67 2.55 1.69
CA MET A 104 -14.12 2.72 1.66
C MET A 104 -14.59 3.11 3.06
N ILE A 105 -15.40 4.17 3.13
CA ILE A 105 -16.04 4.62 4.38
C ILE A 105 -17.54 4.61 4.13
N ASN A 106 -18.24 3.72 4.83
CA ASN A 106 -19.68 3.57 4.79
C ASN A 106 -20.28 4.21 6.03
N ASP A 107 -21.22 5.13 5.85
CA ASP A 107 -22.09 5.61 6.91
C ASP A 107 -23.37 4.77 6.91
N ASN A 108 -23.52 3.95 7.95
CA ASN A 108 -24.59 2.95 8.06
C ASN A 108 -25.90 3.52 8.59
N PHE A 109 -25.92 4.77 9.04
CA PHE A 109 -27.11 5.45 9.53
C PHE A 109 -27.40 6.70 8.70
N ALA A 110 -28.68 7.04 8.58
CA ALA A 110 -29.10 8.15 7.74
C ALA A 110 -29.29 9.40 8.59
N GLN A 111 -29.15 10.57 7.96
CA GLN A 111 -29.37 11.93 8.51
C GLN A 111 -28.14 12.58 9.13
N ASP A 112 -27.07 11.82 9.32
CA ASP A 112 -25.76 12.31 9.72
C ASP A 112 -24.84 12.49 8.51
N GLY A 113 -23.73 13.18 8.72
CA GLY A 113 -22.79 13.40 7.64
C GLY A 113 -21.44 13.93 8.10
N GLY A 114 -20.50 13.91 7.16
CA GLY A 114 -19.14 14.30 7.40
C GLY A 114 -18.31 14.30 6.13
N THR A 115 -17.00 14.43 6.29
CA THR A 115 -16.05 14.43 5.18
C THR A 115 -14.83 13.61 5.53
N LEU A 116 -14.22 12.99 4.52
CA LEU A 116 -12.84 12.52 4.62
C LEU A 116 -11.92 13.68 4.24
N ASN A 117 -11.13 14.15 5.20
CA ASN A 117 -10.17 15.23 4.98
C ASN A 117 -8.83 14.69 4.47
N GLY A 118 -8.42 13.50 4.92
CA GLY A 118 -7.18 12.86 4.47
C GLY A 118 -6.97 11.48 5.06
N TRP A 119 -6.08 10.73 4.41
CA TRP A 119 -5.50 9.48 4.88
C TRP A 119 -4.22 9.21 4.08
N THR A 120 -3.33 8.43 4.67
CA THR A 120 -2.07 7.98 4.08
C THR A 120 -2.01 6.47 4.15
N LEU A 121 -1.64 5.83 3.05
CA LEU A 121 -1.28 4.42 3.00
C LEU A 121 0.23 4.30 3.10
N GLU A 122 0.72 3.61 4.12
CA GLU A 122 2.12 3.20 4.23
C GLU A 122 2.21 1.71 3.94
N VAL A 123 3.07 1.33 2.99
CA VAL A 123 3.34 -0.06 2.65
C VAL A 123 4.83 -0.29 2.75
N CYS A 124 5.24 -1.21 3.62
CA CYS A 124 6.60 -1.73 3.59
C CYS A 124 6.62 -2.98 2.72
N ILE A 125 7.54 -3.02 1.77
CA ILE A 125 7.81 -4.24 0.99
C ILE A 125 9.18 -4.80 1.34
N GLN A 126 9.30 -6.12 1.25
CA GLN A 126 10.56 -6.83 1.27
C GLN A 126 11.45 -6.29 0.15
N GLY A 127 12.43 -5.46 0.50
CA GLY A 127 13.32 -4.78 -0.44
C GLY A 127 12.93 -3.34 -0.83
N GLY A 128 11.97 -2.69 -0.16
CA GLY A 128 11.55 -1.33 -0.51
C GLY A 128 10.79 -0.61 0.60
N GLY A 129 11.50 -0.20 1.64
CA GLY A 129 11.07 0.89 2.52
C GLY A 129 12.02 2.04 2.35
N GLY A 130 11.62 3.09 1.61
CA GLY A 130 12.23 4.44 1.64
C GLY A 130 13.74 4.59 1.38
N ASN A 131 14.48 3.52 1.08
CA ASN A 131 15.90 3.54 0.79
C ASN A 131 16.18 2.46 -0.24
N CYS A 132 16.56 2.94 -1.42
CA CYS A 132 17.29 2.21 -2.44
C CYS A 132 18.01 0.96 -1.92
N PRO A 133 17.53 -0.26 -2.22
CA PRO A 133 18.19 -1.47 -1.73
C PRO A 133 19.62 -1.51 -2.29
N GLN A 134 20.64 -1.72 -1.46
CA GLN A 134 22.02 -1.79 -1.98
C GLN A 134 22.15 -2.93 -2.99
N THR A 135 21.44 -4.04 -2.79
CA THR A 135 21.36 -5.14 -3.77
C THR A 135 19.90 -5.48 -4.06
N LEU A 136 19.53 -5.62 -5.34
CA LEU A 136 18.20 -6.04 -5.80
C LEU A 136 18.31 -7.26 -6.72
N ALA A 137 17.40 -8.23 -6.59
CA ALA A 137 17.27 -9.33 -7.55
C ALA A 137 15.89 -9.28 -8.21
N VAL A 138 15.83 -9.26 -9.54
CA VAL A 138 14.60 -9.17 -10.34
C VAL A 138 14.47 -10.44 -11.18
N ASN A 139 13.78 -11.47 -10.67
CA ASN A 139 13.75 -12.80 -11.28
C ASN A 139 12.36 -13.20 -11.81
N ASP A 140 11.46 -12.22 -11.98
CA ASP A 140 10.08 -12.47 -12.40
C ASP A 140 10.00 -13.04 -13.83
N ASN A 141 8.99 -13.88 -14.07
CA ASN A 141 8.69 -14.48 -15.36
C ASN A 141 7.17 -14.37 -15.64
N PRO A 142 6.67 -13.28 -16.26
CA PRO A 142 7.42 -12.19 -16.88
C PRO A 142 7.75 -10.99 -15.94
N ILE A 143 8.85 -10.28 -16.21
CA ILE A 143 9.16 -8.95 -15.69
C ILE A 143 8.27 -7.92 -16.41
N GLY A 144 7.50 -7.17 -15.62
CA GLY A 144 6.53 -6.17 -16.06
C GLY A 144 7.15 -4.82 -16.44
N ASN A 145 6.36 -3.93 -17.05
CA ASN A 145 6.76 -2.53 -17.29
C ASN A 145 7.22 -1.86 -15.99
N GLY A 146 8.34 -1.13 -16.02
CA GLY A 146 8.76 -0.34 -14.86
C GLY A 146 10.26 -0.08 -14.76
N THR A 147 10.64 0.70 -13.75
CA THR A 147 12.04 0.92 -13.37
C THR A 147 12.34 0.20 -12.05
N TYR A 148 13.35 -0.66 -12.07
CA TYR A 148 13.84 -1.43 -10.92
C TYR A 148 15.20 -0.87 -10.50
N GLN A 149 15.37 -0.50 -9.24
CA GLN A 149 16.53 0.29 -8.81
C GLN A 149 17.25 -0.31 -7.60
N ALA A 150 18.59 -0.26 -7.62
CA ALA A 150 19.47 -0.64 -6.51
C ALA A 150 20.60 0.38 -6.30
N GLY A 151 21.12 0.46 -5.08
CA GLY A 151 22.16 1.42 -4.69
C GLY A 151 23.56 0.97 -5.04
N ASN A 152 23.77 -0.34 -5.18
CA ASN A 152 25.05 -0.94 -5.52
C ASN A 152 24.89 -1.98 -6.65
N GLN A 153 24.14 -3.07 -6.44
CA GLN A 153 24.03 -4.19 -7.37
C GLN A 153 22.58 -4.52 -7.75
N LEU A 154 22.30 -4.82 -9.02
CA LEU A 154 21.06 -5.47 -9.45
C LEU A 154 21.38 -6.79 -10.15
N THR A 155 20.68 -7.88 -9.84
CA THR A 155 20.79 -9.16 -10.56
C THR A 155 19.45 -9.58 -11.17
N SER A 156 19.48 -10.33 -12.27
CA SER A 156 18.24 -10.82 -12.88
C SER A 156 18.43 -12.12 -13.67
N SER A 157 17.58 -13.11 -13.41
CA SER A 157 17.42 -14.34 -14.21
C SER A 157 16.02 -14.43 -14.85
N GLY A 158 15.24 -13.33 -14.82
CA GLY A 158 13.84 -13.30 -15.24
C GLY A 158 13.65 -13.08 -16.75
N THR A 159 12.39 -13.02 -17.17
CA THR A 159 11.98 -12.87 -18.58
C THR A 159 11.18 -11.60 -18.75
N ILE A 160 11.71 -10.57 -19.44
CA ILE A 160 10.92 -9.38 -19.74
C ILE A 160 9.74 -9.76 -20.64
N GLY A 161 8.53 -9.43 -20.19
CA GLY A 161 7.28 -9.75 -20.90
C GLY A 161 7.12 -9.02 -22.22
N MET A 162 6.32 -9.60 -23.12
CA MET A 162 6.15 -9.11 -24.49
C MET A 162 5.56 -7.70 -24.49
N GLY A 163 6.21 -6.78 -25.20
CA GLY A 163 5.77 -5.37 -25.24
C GLY A 163 6.05 -4.55 -23.97
N ASN A 164 6.76 -5.09 -22.99
CA ASN A 164 7.10 -4.34 -21.77
C ASN A 164 8.30 -3.41 -21.99
N ASN A 165 8.31 -2.28 -21.29
CA ASN A 165 9.39 -1.33 -21.18
C ASN A 165 9.97 -1.38 -19.77
N VAL A 166 11.18 -1.89 -19.64
CA VAL A 166 11.86 -2.16 -18.37
C VAL A 166 13.17 -1.40 -18.31
N THR A 167 13.39 -0.68 -17.21
CA THR A 167 14.67 -0.04 -16.90
C THR A 167 15.25 -0.64 -15.63
N PHE A 168 16.47 -1.15 -15.69
CA PHE A 168 17.25 -1.52 -14.50
C PHE A 168 18.21 -0.40 -14.14
N ARG A 169 18.28 -0.01 -12.87
CA ARG A 169 19.21 0.98 -12.34
C ARG A 169 20.01 0.38 -11.19
N ALA A 170 21.32 0.55 -11.20
CA ALA A 170 22.19 0.15 -10.10
C ALA A 170 23.35 1.14 -9.95
N GLY A 171 23.81 1.38 -8.72
CA GLY A 171 24.93 2.30 -8.49
C GLY A 171 26.26 1.84 -9.09
N ASN A 172 26.56 0.54 -9.04
CA ASN A 172 27.84 -0.01 -9.48
C ASN A 172 27.70 -1.05 -10.59
N HIS A 173 26.82 -2.05 -10.46
CA HIS A 173 26.69 -3.08 -11.50
C HIS A 173 25.31 -3.72 -11.61
N VAL A 174 24.98 -4.12 -12.84
CA VAL A 174 23.82 -4.98 -13.15
C VAL A 174 24.35 -6.30 -13.71
N GLU A 175 23.89 -7.41 -13.15
CA GLU A 175 24.29 -8.77 -13.54
C GLU A 175 23.09 -9.56 -14.07
N LEU A 176 23.10 -9.85 -15.37
CA LEU A 176 22.12 -10.72 -16.00
C LEU A 176 22.61 -12.17 -15.85
N GLN A 177 21.90 -12.93 -15.03
CA GLN A 177 22.19 -14.32 -14.70
C GLN A 177 21.71 -15.26 -15.83
N PRO A 178 22.21 -16.51 -15.87
CA PRO A 178 21.72 -17.50 -16.82
C PRO A 178 20.18 -17.59 -16.81
N ASN A 179 19.59 -17.74 -17.99
CA ASN A 179 18.14 -17.75 -18.26
C ASN A 179 17.45 -16.38 -18.31
N PHE A 180 18.18 -15.27 -18.12
CA PHE A 180 17.60 -13.95 -18.39
C PHE A 180 17.18 -13.83 -19.86
N THR A 181 15.92 -13.43 -20.08
CA THR A 181 15.32 -13.38 -21.42
C THR A 181 14.63 -12.04 -21.66
N VAL A 182 14.78 -11.49 -22.87
CA VAL A 182 14.05 -10.31 -23.34
C VAL A 182 13.14 -10.73 -24.47
N THR A 183 11.82 -10.65 -24.29
CA THR A 183 10.86 -11.11 -25.30
C THR A 183 10.62 -10.08 -26.40
N GLN A 184 9.98 -10.49 -27.49
CA GLN A 184 9.73 -9.63 -28.65
C GLN A 184 8.97 -8.35 -28.27
N THR A 185 9.20 -7.29 -29.03
CA THR A 185 8.57 -5.96 -28.90
C THR A 185 8.79 -5.27 -27.55
N SER A 186 9.58 -5.85 -26.64
CA SER A 186 9.95 -5.22 -25.36
C SER A 186 11.11 -4.22 -25.54
N ILE A 187 11.14 -3.22 -24.67
CA ILE A 187 12.24 -2.27 -24.51
C ILE A 187 12.92 -2.62 -23.18
N PHE A 188 14.24 -2.77 -23.22
CA PHE A 188 15.04 -3.02 -22.04
C PHE A 188 16.21 -2.05 -21.98
N GLU A 189 16.31 -1.31 -20.88
CA GLU A 189 17.36 -0.34 -20.64
C GLU A 189 18.07 -0.66 -19.32
N ILE A 190 19.39 -0.49 -19.29
CA ILE A 190 20.19 -0.55 -18.07
C ILE A 190 20.86 0.81 -17.87
N ARG A 191 20.85 1.29 -16.62
CA ARG A 191 21.54 2.52 -16.22
C ARG A 191 22.40 2.26 -15.00
N ILE A 192 23.66 2.70 -15.06
CA ILE A 192 24.57 2.69 -13.91
C ILE A 192 24.53 4.07 -13.26
N GLU A 193 23.41 4.31 -12.61
CA GLU A 193 23.13 5.45 -11.76
C GLU A 193 22.34 4.86 -10.59
N GLY A 194 22.79 5.06 -9.34
CA GLY A 194 22.08 4.56 -8.16
C GLY A 194 20.65 5.11 -8.09
N CYS A 195 19.90 4.80 -7.03
CA CYS A 195 18.51 5.27 -6.99
C CYS A 195 18.40 6.80 -7.04
N GLN A 196 17.42 7.26 -7.81
CA GLN A 196 16.99 8.66 -7.93
C GLN A 196 15.52 8.78 -7.56
#